data_AF-A0A317QPD5-F1
#
_entry.id   AF-A0A317QPD5-F1
#
_cell.length_a   1.000
_cell.length_b   1.000
_cell.length_c   1.000
_cell.angle_alpha   90.00
_cell.angle_beta   90.00
_cell.angle_gamma   90.00
#
_symmetry.space_group_name_H-M   'P 1'
#
loop_
_entity.id
_entity.type
_entity.pdbx_description
1 polymer ?
#
loop_
_entity_poly.entity_id
_entity_poly.type
_entity_poly.pdbx_seq_one_letter_code
_entity_poly.pdbx_strand_id
1 'polypeptide(L)'
;MKVEEELMTGGQYRVRGQEQRGETTHVRLRWIDASGEGVGSDELLLAVLGAVPGVVGSSLTRSADTETLELRLGAEDSATVTRARDAGEVRVVRYWPLASGWGARGDDPDNQWGRRPGGLADDDGTGDGRGARRRHHERTGRMTTLEDRKTVGSGPLSTRYDDAFAYAAEHHRKQLRKGSQVPYLTHLMSVSALVLEHGGSEDQAIAGLLHDAVEDAPAGTGGEVLAEIRLRFGDDVADIVRACSDGLDADGNRSGTWRERKEAYVSGLGDKPLDALLVTAADKTHNGLCIAADVRRYGQAFWSTFNASREELLWYYTSVERAVVERLPDSSIAAALQRAVDDLRSAA
;
A
#
# COMPACT_ATOMS: atom_id res chain seq x y z
N MET A 1 30.10 -12.93 6.03
CA MET A 1 30.30 -13.52 4.69
C MET A 1 29.42 -12.72 3.75
N LYS A 2 29.98 -12.02 2.75
CA LYS A 2 29.23 -11.16 1.82
C LYS A 2 28.47 -12.05 0.84
N VAL A 3 27.20 -11.70 0.57
CA VAL A 3 26.32 -12.40 -0.39
C VAL A 3 26.17 -11.47 -1.60
N GLU A 4 26.41 -12.00 -2.80
CA GLU A 4 26.34 -11.27 -4.07
C GLU A 4 25.00 -11.55 -4.77
N GLU A 5 24.38 -10.52 -5.35
CA GLU A 5 23.14 -10.64 -6.11
C GLU A 5 23.14 -9.66 -7.30
N GLU A 6 22.64 -10.11 -8.46
CA GLU A 6 22.68 -9.42 -9.76
C GLU A 6 21.28 -8.94 -10.16
N LEU A 7 21.15 -7.69 -10.61
CA LEU A 7 19.88 -7.08 -11.01
C LEU A 7 20.05 -6.38 -12.38
N MET A 8 19.02 -6.41 -13.23
CA MET A 8 19.05 -5.67 -14.51
C MET A 8 17.96 -4.62 -14.68
N THR A 9 18.42 -3.43 -15.06
CA THR A 9 17.67 -2.22 -15.39
C THR A 9 17.96 -1.78 -16.83
N GLY A 10 16.93 -1.28 -17.53
CA GLY A 10 17.03 -0.08 -18.38
C GLY A 10 17.53 -0.17 -19.84
N GLY A 11 17.84 -1.34 -20.38
CA GLY A 11 18.08 -1.54 -21.83
C GLY A 11 17.38 -2.81 -22.32
N GLN A 12 17.08 -2.95 -23.62
CA GLN A 12 16.48 -4.19 -24.10
C GLN A 12 17.46 -5.35 -23.92
N TYR A 13 17.11 -6.29 -23.06
CA TYR A 13 17.86 -7.53 -22.90
C TYR A 13 16.92 -8.71 -23.09
N ARG A 14 17.51 -9.85 -23.48
CA ARG A 14 16.78 -11.11 -23.57
C ARG A 14 17.36 -12.10 -22.58
N VAL A 15 16.52 -12.62 -21.69
CA VAL A 15 16.87 -13.71 -20.76
C VAL A 15 17.17 -14.96 -21.58
N ARG A 16 18.37 -15.52 -21.44
CA ARG A 16 18.81 -16.70 -22.21
C ARG A 16 18.74 -17.99 -21.40
N GLY A 17 18.65 -17.91 -20.07
CA GLY A 17 18.43 -19.05 -19.21
C GLY A 17 18.45 -18.67 -17.73
N GLN A 18 17.81 -19.49 -16.90
CA GLN A 18 17.73 -19.35 -15.46
C GLN A 18 18.01 -20.72 -14.82
N GLU A 19 18.80 -20.74 -13.74
CA GLU A 19 19.13 -21.96 -13.01
C GLU A 19 19.09 -21.70 -11.50
N GLN A 20 18.42 -22.59 -10.76
CA GLN A 20 18.36 -22.54 -9.30
C GLN A 20 19.52 -23.34 -8.70
N ARG A 21 20.28 -22.75 -7.78
CA ARG A 21 21.34 -23.43 -7.03
C ARG A 21 21.22 -23.09 -5.54
N GLY A 22 20.62 -23.99 -4.79
CA GLY A 22 20.28 -23.75 -3.38
C GLY A 22 19.18 -22.69 -3.27
N GLU A 23 19.34 -21.75 -2.34
CA GLU A 23 18.42 -20.62 -2.16
C GLU A 23 18.65 -19.48 -3.16
N THR A 24 19.57 -19.66 -4.12
CA THR A 24 19.99 -18.63 -5.07
C THR A 24 19.54 -18.95 -6.50
N THR A 25 19.03 -17.93 -7.19
CA THR A 25 18.62 -18.00 -8.59
C THR A 25 19.65 -17.31 -9.47
N HIS A 26 20.27 -18.03 -10.40
CA HIS A 26 21.25 -17.50 -11.33
C HIS A 26 20.57 -17.22 -12.69
N VAL A 27 20.73 -16.01 -13.21
CA VAL A 27 20.11 -15.60 -14.49
C VAL A 27 21.19 -15.19 -15.47
N ARG A 28 21.08 -15.66 -16.73
CA ARG A 28 21.99 -15.30 -17.82
C ARG A 28 21.30 -14.34 -18.79
N LEU A 29 21.87 -13.15 -18.96
CA LEU A 29 21.26 -12.06 -19.70
C LEU A 29 22.14 -11.67 -20.89
N ARG A 30 21.50 -11.41 -22.04
CA ARG A 30 22.17 -10.84 -23.21
C ARG A 30 21.58 -9.46 -23.48
N TRP A 31 22.43 -8.44 -23.50
CA TRP A 31 22.05 -7.06 -23.80
C TRP A 31 21.96 -6.82 -25.31
N ILE A 32 20.98 -6.01 -25.73
CA ILE A 32 20.72 -5.62 -27.12
C ILE A 32 20.52 -4.10 -27.09
N ASP A 33 21.41 -3.35 -27.73
CA ASP A 33 21.25 -1.91 -27.89
C ASP A 33 20.18 -1.59 -28.95
N ALA A 34 19.78 -0.32 -29.05
CA ALA A 34 18.83 0.13 -30.07
C ALA A 34 19.45 0.27 -31.49
N SER A 35 20.77 0.06 -31.67
CA SER A 35 21.51 0.29 -32.92
C SER A 35 22.38 -0.88 -33.43
N GLY A 36 22.54 -1.97 -32.68
CA GLY A 36 23.45 -3.07 -33.01
C GLY A 36 24.95 -2.80 -32.81
N GLU A 37 25.37 -1.66 -32.24
CA GLU A 37 26.78 -1.31 -32.04
C GLU A 37 27.10 -0.91 -30.58
N GLY A 38 28.25 -1.36 -30.09
CA GLY A 38 28.65 -1.44 -28.69
C GLY A 38 28.47 -0.18 -27.82
N VAL A 39 28.35 -0.41 -26.51
CA VAL A 39 28.14 0.58 -25.44
C VAL A 39 29.10 1.77 -25.57
N GLY A 40 28.52 2.95 -25.81
CA GLY A 40 29.21 4.23 -25.94
C GLY A 40 29.63 4.86 -24.61
N SER A 41 30.89 5.31 -24.61
CA SER A 41 31.62 6.27 -23.76
C SER A 41 31.32 6.43 -22.26
N ASP A 42 32.42 6.49 -21.49
CA ASP A 42 32.52 6.69 -20.03
C ASP A 42 31.63 7.80 -19.45
N GLU A 43 31.39 8.89 -20.18
CA GLU A 43 30.56 10.00 -19.71
C GLU A 43 29.07 9.66 -19.61
N LEU A 44 28.56 8.81 -20.52
CA LEU A 44 27.15 8.43 -20.52
C LEU A 44 26.86 7.47 -19.35
N LEU A 45 27.79 6.53 -19.09
CA LEU A 45 27.70 5.60 -17.96
C LEU A 45 27.78 6.35 -16.62
N LEU A 46 28.69 7.32 -16.49
CA LEU A 46 28.84 8.13 -15.27
C LEU A 46 27.66 9.09 -15.06
N ALA A 47 27.10 9.66 -16.13
CA ALA A 47 25.93 10.54 -16.05
C ALA A 47 24.66 9.80 -15.62
N VAL A 48 24.44 8.59 -16.14
CA VAL A 48 23.31 7.74 -15.76
C VAL A 48 23.44 7.26 -14.32
N LEU A 49 24.64 6.95 -13.85
CA LEU A 49 24.87 6.44 -12.49
C LEU A 49 24.89 7.55 -11.43
N GLY A 50 25.32 8.77 -11.77
CA GLY A 50 25.17 9.94 -10.90
C GLY A 50 23.73 10.38 -10.68
N ALA A 51 22.81 9.95 -11.55
CA ALA A 51 21.37 10.21 -11.44
C ALA A 51 20.62 9.18 -10.58
N VAL A 52 21.28 8.13 -10.10
CA VAL A 52 20.66 7.10 -9.24
C VAL A 52 20.56 7.64 -7.80
N PRO A 53 19.34 7.83 -7.25
CA PRO A 53 19.17 8.32 -5.88
C PRO A 53 19.87 7.40 -4.87
N GLY A 54 20.68 7.98 -3.99
CA GLY A 54 21.41 7.24 -2.94
C GLY A 54 22.90 7.04 -3.21
N VAL A 55 23.41 7.30 -4.42
CA VAL A 55 24.87 7.28 -4.66
C VAL A 55 25.53 8.50 -4.00
N VAL A 56 26.36 8.26 -3.00
CA VAL A 56 27.10 9.30 -2.24
C VAL A 56 28.57 9.43 -2.66
N GLY A 57 29.06 8.55 -3.53
CA GLY A 57 30.39 8.67 -4.14
C GLY A 57 30.71 7.55 -5.13
N SER A 58 31.71 7.75 -5.99
CA SER A 58 32.15 6.75 -6.97
C SER A 58 33.66 6.78 -7.20
N SER A 59 34.22 5.65 -7.67
CA SER A 59 35.62 5.55 -8.09
C SER A 59 35.80 4.51 -9.20
N LEU A 60 36.55 4.85 -10.25
CA LEU A 60 36.86 3.97 -11.37
C LEU A 60 38.32 3.53 -11.31
N THR A 61 38.56 2.23 -11.33
CA THR A 61 39.90 1.62 -11.39
C THR A 61 40.08 0.85 -12.68
N ARG A 62 41.21 1.05 -13.35
CA ARG A 62 41.55 0.39 -14.62
C ARG A 62 42.80 -0.47 -14.45
N SER A 63 42.74 -1.70 -14.91
CA SER A 63 43.87 -2.62 -15.06
C SER A 63 44.10 -2.92 -16.56
N ALA A 64 45.13 -3.71 -16.88
CA ALA A 64 45.45 -4.06 -18.26
C ALA A 64 44.23 -4.65 -19.00
N ASP A 65 43.45 -5.49 -18.33
CA ASP A 65 42.39 -6.28 -18.98
C ASP A 65 40.98 -5.95 -18.49
N THR A 66 40.86 -5.17 -17.40
CA THR A 66 39.59 -4.96 -16.69
C THR A 66 39.39 -3.52 -16.25
N GLU A 67 38.17 -3.03 -16.37
CA GLU A 67 37.69 -1.78 -15.78
C GLU A 67 36.71 -2.09 -14.65
N THR A 68 36.84 -1.43 -13.51
CA THR A 68 36.00 -1.63 -12.33
C THR A 68 35.52 -0.30 -11.79
N LEU A 69 34.21 -0.07 -11.81
CA LEU A 69 33.55 1.10 -11.25
C LEU A 69 32.92 0.73 -9.91
N GLU A 70 33.35 1.39 -8.85
CA GLU A 70 32.78 1.25 -7.51
C GLU A 70 31.87 2.44 -7.20
N LEU A 71 30.69 2.16 -6.64
CA LEU A 71 29.67 3.11 -6.24
C LEU A 71 29.39 2.96 -4.75
N ARG A 72 29.39 4.06 -4.00
CA ARG A 72 29.03 4.12 -2.57
C ARG A 72 27.60 4.62 -2.46
N LEU A 73 26.75 3.91 -1.73
CA LEU A 73 25.30 4.11 -1.70
C LEU A 73 24.74 4.57 -0.33
N GLY A 74 25.61 4.88 0.64
CA GLY A 74 25.23 5.24 2.01
C GLY A 74 26.33 4.94 3.03
N ALA A 75 25.99 4.87 4.32
CA ALA A 75 26.97 4.76 5.41
C ALA A 75 27.83 3.48 5.34
N GLU A 76 27.31 2.36 4.79
CA GLU A 76 28.07 1.11 4.60
C GLU A 76 27.72 0.31 3.32
N ASP A 77 26.83 0.81 2.47
CA ASP A 77 26.38 0.13 1.25
C ASP A 77 27.27 0.48 0.04
N SER A 78 27.61 -0.52 -0.78
CA SER A 78 28.36 -0.28 -2.03
C SER A 78 27.95 -1.22 -3.16
N ALA A 79 28.25 -0.83 -4.39
CA ALA A 79 28.10 -1.66 -5.58
C ALA A 79 29.36 -1.58 -6.45
N THR A 80 29.68 -2.66 -7.15
CA THR A 80 30.81 -2.75 -8.08
C THR A 80 30.33 -3.22 -9.43
N VAL A 81 30.70 -2.48 -10.48
CA VAL A 81 30.47 -2.85 -11.88
C VAL A 81 31.83 -3.17 -12.50
N THR A 82 32.00 -4.39 -13.01
CA THR A 82 33.25 -4.85 -13.60
C THR A 82 33.04 -5.24 -15.06
N ARG A 83 33.91 -4.74 -15.94
CA ARG A 83 33.90 -5.02 -17.38
C ARG A 83 35.30 -5.43 -17.84
N ALA A 84 35.41 -6.54 -18.56
CA ALA A 84 36.61 -6.86 -19.32
C ALA A 84 36.60 -6.08 -20.65
N ARG A 85 37.76 -5.59 -21.13
CA ARG A 85 37.84 -4.61 -22.25
C ARG A 85 37.04 -5.00 -23.50
N ASP A 86 37.01 -6.30 -23.81
CA ASP A 86 36.40 -6.84 -25.02
C ASP A 86 35.17 -7.74 -24.74
N ALA A 87 34.67 -7.73 -23.49
CA ALA A 87 33.47 -8.46 -23.13
C ALA A 87 32.22 -7.66 -23.47
N GLY A 88 31.27 -8.30 -24.16
CA GLY A 88 29.93 -7.77 -24.40
C GLY A 88 29.00 -7.85 -23.18
N GLU A 89 29.55 -8.21 -22.02
CA GLU A 89 28.83 -8.41 -20.76
C GLU A 89 29.56 -7.66 -19.64
N VAL A 90 28.78 -7.13 -18.70
CA VAL A 90 29.28 -6.43 -17.51
C VAL A 90 28.74 -7.14 -16.28
N ARG A 91 29.58 -7.29 -15.25
CA ARG A 91 29.19 -7.89 -13.98
C ARG A 91 28.86 -6.80 -12.98
N VAL A 92 27.72 -6.91 -12.30
CA VAL A 92 27.33 -6.01 -11.21
C VAL A 92 27.24 -6.81 -9.91
N VAL A 93 27.84 -6.29 -8.85
CA VAL A 93 27.81 -6.89 -7.50
C VAL A 93 27.43 -5.82 -6.49
N ARG A 94 26.42 -6.06 -5.64
CA ARG A 94 26.02 -5.14 -4.57
C ARG A 94 26.30 -5.73 -3.19
N TYR A 95 26.63 -4.85 -2.24
CA TYR A 95 27.00 -5.17 -0.86
C TYR A 95 26.17 -4.37 0.13
N TRP A 96 25.69 -5.05 1.17
CA TRP A 96 24.92 -4.50 2.30
C TRP A 96 25.30 -5.22 3.61
N PRO A 97 25.22 -4.55 4.77
CA PRO A 97 25.53 -5.15 6.07
C PRO A 97 24.50 -6.21 6.49
N LEU A 98 24.94 -7.21 7.25
CA LEU A 98 24.04 -8.21 7.85
C LEU A 98 23.22 -7.54 8.97
N ALA A 99 21.89 -7.60 8.88
CA ALA A 99 21.03 -7.20 9.99
C ALA A 99 21.30 -8.08 11.23
N SER A 100 21.52 -7.46 12.38
CA SER A 100 21.64 -8.15 13.66
C SER A 100 20.27 -8.76 14.04
N GLY A 101 20.14 -10.08 13.94
CA GLY A 101 18.94 -10.79 14.42
C GLY A 101 18.57 -12.09 13.69
N TRP A 102 19.19 -12.40 12.55
CA TRP A 102 18.88 -13.61 11.78
C TRP A 102 19.70 -14.83 12.22
N GLY A 103 19.57 -15.18 13.50
CA GLY A 103 20.08 -16.43 14.07
C GLY A 103 18.97 -17.17 14.81
N ALA A 104 18.45 -18.22 14.19
CA ALA A 104 17.72 -19.34 14.79
C ALA A 104 16.61 -19.02 15.82
N ARG A 105 15.35 -19.09 15.38
CA ARG A 105 14.29 -19.75 16.14
C ARG A 105 13.49 -20.66 15.21
N GLY A 106 13.88 -21.93 15.20
CA GLY A 106 12.96 -23.01 14.87
C GLY A 106 11.91 -23.14 15.97
N ASP A 107 10.79 -23.77 15.61
CA ASP A 107 9.79 -24.41 16.48
C ASP A 107 9.79 -23.98 17.95
N ASP A 108 8.87 -23.08 18.31
CA ASP A 108 8.47 -22.86 19.70
C ASP A 108 7.07 -23.47 19.92
N PRO A 109 6.96 -24.65 20.57
CA PRO A 109 5.69 -25.26 20.92
C PRO A 109 4.98 -24.64 22.15
N ASP A 110 5.44 -23.50 22.68
CA ASP A 110 4.96 -22.94 23.96
C ASP A 110 4.41 -21.50 23.91
N ASN A 111 3.74 -21.09 22.82
CA ASN A 111 2.98 -19.83 22.83
C ASN A 111 1.63 -19.99 23.58
N GLN A 112 1.72 -20.11 24.91
CA GLN A 112 0.59 -20.17 25.83
C GLN A 112 0.14 -18.75 26.23
N TRP A 113 -0.83 -18.18 25.51
CA TRP A 113 -1.65 -17.09 26.06
C TRP A 113 -2.73 -17.68 26.98
N GLY A 114 -2.30 -18.02 28.20
CA GLY A 114 -3.19 -18.48 29.26
C GLY A 114 -2.51 -18.43 30.62
N ARG A 115 -3.11 -17.67 31.53
CA ARG A 115 -2.88 -17.60 33.00
C ARG A 115 -1.85 -16.58 33.50
N ARG A 116 -2.38 -15.61 34.26
CA ARG A 116 -1.72 -15.09 35.46
C ARG A 116 -2.17 -15.95 36.66
N PRO A 117 -1.28 -16.40 37.57
CA PRO A 117 -1.62 -16.79 38.94
C PRO A 117 -1.49 -15.55 39.86
N GLY A 118 -2.45 -15.18 40.71
CA GLY A 118 -2.82 -15.75 42.02
C GLY A 118 -2.74 -14.60 43.05
N GLY A 119 -3.63 -14.41 44.04
CA GLY A 119 -4.73 -15.26 44.51
C GLY A 119 -5.61 -14.62 45.59
N LEU A 120 -6.57 -15.46 46.03
CA LEU A 120 -7.22 -15.60 47.34
C LEU A 120 -7.83 -14.38 48.06
N ALA A 121 -9.16 -14.37 48.13
CA ALA A 121 -9.90 -14.45 49.39
C ALA A 121 -11.31 -15.02 49.13
N ASP A 122 -11.69 -15.98 49.97
CA ASP A 122 -13.02 -16.60 50.04
C ASP A 122 -14.09 -15.58 50.45
N ASP A 123 -15.32 -15.71 49.93
CA ASP A 123 -16.53 -15.68 50.77
C ASP A 123 -17.77 -16.21 50.02
N ASP A 124 -18.61 -16.90 50.78
CA ASP A 124 -19.83 -17.58 50.40
C ASP A 124 -20.97 -16.61 50.02
N GLY A 125 -21.89 -17.05 49.14
CA GLY A 125 -23.11 -16.28 48.91
C GLY A 125 -24.04 -16.82 47.82
N THR A 126 -24.94 -17.71 48.22
CA THR A 126 -26.13 -18.18 47.47
C THR A 126 -27.00 -17.04 46.92
N GLY A 127 -27.53 -17.18 45.69
CA GLY A 127 -28.56 -16.27 45.16
C GLY A 127 -29.14 -16.66 43.80
N ASP A 128 -30.36 -17.21 43.83
CA ASP A 128 -31.27 -17.51 42.72
C ASP A 128 -31.61 -16.30 41.83
N GLY A 129 -31.92 -16.55 40.54
CA GLY A 129 -32.90 -15.72 39.83
C GLY A 129 -32.60 -15.26 38.40
N ARG A 130 -33.20 -15.97 37.45
CA ARG A 130 -33.95 -15.44 36.28
C ARG A 130 -33.21 -14.56 35.23
N GLY A 131 -33.03 -15.18 34.06
CA GLY A 131 -33.71 -14.72 32.84
C GLY A 131 -33.11 -13.55 32.04
N ALA A 132 -32.36 -13.88 30.99
CA ALA A 132 -32.39 -13.12 29.74
C ALA A 132 -31.91 -14.04 28.60
N ARG A 133 -32.86 -14.63 27.86
CA ARG A 133 -32.55 -15.34 26.61
C ARG A 133 -32.11 -14.30 25.57
N ARG A 134 -30.80 -14.02 25.51
CA ARG A 134 -30.19 -13.39 24.34
C ARG A 134 -30.35 -14.38 23.19
N ARG A 135 -31.12 -13.97 22.17
CA ARG A 135 -31.18 -14.71 20.90
C ARG A 135 -29.79 -14.64 20.28
N HIS A 136 -28.99 -15.69 20.48
CA HIS A 136 -27.83 -15.94 19.66
C HIS A 136 -28.35 -16.11 18.23
N HIS A 137 -28.08 -15.13 17.37
CA HIS A 137 -28.05 -15.39 15.94
C HIS A 137 -26.94 -16.43 15.74
N GLU A 138 -27.33 -17.68 15.50
CA GLU A 138 -26.43 -18.69 14.96
C GLU A 138 -25.96 -18.18 13.59
N ARG A 139 -24.80 -17.51 13.55
CA ARG A 139 -24.03 -17.31 12.32
C ARG A 139 -23.59 -18.71 11.88
N THR A 140 -24.38 -19.33 11.02
CA THR A 140 -23.92 -20.42 10.15
C THR A 140 -22.99 -19.84 9.08
N GLY A 141 -21.88 -19.24 9.51
CA GLY A 141 -20.81 -18.79 8.65
C GLY A 141 -19.87 -19.96 8.41
N ARG A 142 -19.67 -20.36 7.15
CA ARG A 142 -18.61 -21.29 6.76
C ARG A 142 -17.30 -20.75 7.34
N MET A 143 -16.65 -21.52 8.23
CA MET A 143 -15.32 -21.15 8.72
C MET A 143 -14.37 -21.08 7.51
N THR A 144 -13.70 -19.95 7.35
CA THR A 144 -12.64 -19.79 6.35
C THR A 144 -11.48 -20.73 6.68
N THR A 145 -10.97 -21.42 5.66
CA THR A 145 -9.94 -22.44 5.81
C THR A 145 -8.56 -21.91 5.40
N LEU A 146 -7.49 -22.60 5.82
CA LEU A 146 -6.13 -22.30 5.34
C LEU A 146 -5.98 -22.53 3.83
N GLU A 147 -6.81 -23.39 3.23
CA GLU A 147 -6.84 -23.58 1.78
C GLU A 147 -7.48 -22.37 1.08
N ASP A 148 -8.55 -21.81 1.63
CA ASP A 148 -9.16 -20.58 1.09
C ASP A 148 -8.17 -19.40 1.10
N ARG A 149 -7.23 -19.37 2.07
CA ARG A 149 -6.17 -18.34 2.15
C ARG A 149 -5.22 -18.38 0.95
N LYS A 150 -4.94 -19.54 0.36
CA LYS A 150 -4.00 -19.66 -0.77
C LYS A 150 -4.48 -18.96 -2.03
N THR A 151 -5.78 -18.67 -2.11
CA THR A 151 -6.42 -18.01 -3.25
C THR A 151 -6.81 -16.56 -2.98
N VAL A 152 -6.43 -16.00 -1.82
CA VAL A 152 -6.70 -14.58 -1.48
C VAL A 152 -5.66 -13.68 -2.12
N GLY A 153 -6.12 -12.57 -2.73
CA GLY A 153 -5.28 -11.51 -3.26
C GLY A 153 -5.12 -11.54 -4.78
N SER A 154 -4.43 -10.53 -5.30
CA SER A 154 -4.24 -10.31 -6.74
C SER A 154 -3.18 -11.21 -7.39
N GLY A 155 -2.35 -11.89 -6.60
CA GLY A 155 -1.07 -12.41 -7.08
C GLY A 155 -0.03 -11.30 -7.29
N PRO A 156 1.08 -11.58 -8.01
CA PRO A 156 2.12 -10.59 -8.28
C PRO A 156 1.55 -9.37 -9.02
N LEU A 157 1.91 -8.17 -8.56
CA LEU A 157 1.52 -6.91 -9.21
C LEU A 157 2.35 -6.70 -10.48
N SER A 158 1.70 -6.19 -11.52
CA SER A 158 2.36 -5.84 -12.78
C SER A 158 3.01 -4.45 -12.73
N THR A 159 3.74 -4.08 -13.78
CA THR A 159 4.31 -2.73 -13.93
C THR A 159 3.24 -1.63 -14.00
N ARG A 160 1.97 -1.97 -14.27
CA ARG A 160 0.85 -1.00 -14.20
C ARG A 160 0.72 -0.43 -12.79
N TYR A 161 0.95 -1.25 -11.76
CA TYR A 161 0.94 -0.79 -10.38
C TYR A 161 2.09 0.18 -10.09
N ASP A 162 3.30 -0.09 -10.60
CA ASP A 162 4.45 0.81 -10.47
C ASP A 162 4.16 2.18 -11.12
N ASP A 163 3.59 2.15 -12.33
CA ASP A 163 3.19 3.36 -13.07
C ASP A 163 2.11 4.16 -12.33
N ALA A 164 1.15 3.47 -11.69
CA ALA A 164 0.11 4.09 -10.89
C ALA A 164 0.67 4.72 -9.61
N PHE A 165 1.61 4.04 -8.95
CA PHE A 165 2.30 4.57 -7.79
C PHE A 165 3.10 5.83 -8.15
N ALA A 166 3.85 5.80 -9.26
CA ALA A 166 4.60 6.95 -9.74
C ALA A 166 3.66 8.13 -10.08
N TYR A 167 2.52 7.85 -10.70
CA TYR A 167 1.51 8.87 -10.98
C TYR A 167 0.93 9.48 -9.71
N ALA A 168 0.50 8.67 -8.74
CA ALA A 168 -0.01 9.13 -7.45
C ALA A 168 1.04 9.97 -6.70
N ALA A 169 2.29 9.52 -6.69
CA ALA A 169 3.39 10.22 -6.04
C ALA A 169 3.68 11.59 -6.69
N GLU A 170 3.59 11.70 -8.01
CA GLU A 170 3.73 12.99 -8.71
C GLU A 170 2.54 13.90 -8.44
N HIS A 171 1.31 13.38 -8.60
CA HIS A 171 0.07 14.13 -8.45
C HIS A 171 -0.05 14.76 -7.05
N HIS A 172 0.32 14.00 -6.01
CA HIS A 172 0.20 14.42 -4.62
C HIS A 172 1.55 14.86 -4.00
N ARG A 173 2.60 15.12 -4.82
CA ARG A 173 3.98 15.37 -4.36
C ARG A 173 4.12 16.44 -3.28
N LYS A 174 3.28 17.49 -3.35
CA LYS A 174 3.29 18.63 -2.43
C LYS A 174 2.18 18.57 -1.38
N GLN A 175 1.31 17.57 -1.42
CA GLN A 175 0.17 17.45 -0.52
C GLN A 175 0.59 16.81 0.80
N LEU A 176 0.04 17.35 1.89
CA LEU A 176 0.28 16.87 3.25
C LEU A 176 -1.03 16.43 3.89
N ARG A 177 -0.94 15.47 4.82
CA ARG A 177 -2.08 15.07 5.67
C ARG A 177 -2.50 16.24 6.55
N LYS A 178 -3.82 16.40 6.70
CA LYS A 178 -4.45 17.53 7.39
C LYS A 178 -3.83 17.78 8.77
N GLY A 179 -3.39 19.02 9.01
CA GLY A 179 -2.83 19.42 10.31
C GLY A 179 -1.45 18.83 10.62
N SER A 180 -0.71 18.28 9.64
CA SER A 180 0.59 17.65 9.88
C SER A 180 1.60 17.91 8.76
N GLN A 181 2.84 17.44 8.94
CA GLN A 181 3.89 17.40 7.89
C GLN A 181 4.01 16.00 7.25
N VAL A 182 3.07 15.09 7.52
CA VAL A 182 3.09 13.74 6.95
C VAL A 182 2.69 13.83 5.48
N PRO A 183 3.48 13.28 4.53
CA PRO A 183 3.13 13.30 3.11
C PRO A 183 1.80 12.57 2.83
N TYR A 184 0.98 13.13 1.95
CA TYR A 184 -0.34 12.54 1.61
C TYR A 184 -0.22 11.14 1.00
N LEU A 185 0.86 10.89 0.26
CA LEU A 185 1.17 9.59 -0.35
C LEU A 185 1.10 8.41 0.66
N THR A 186 1.41 8.64 1.94
CA THR A 186 1.30 7.63 2.99
C THR A 186 -0.12 7.06 3.12
N HIS A 187 -1.14 7.89 2.94
CA HIS A 187 -2.52 7.46 2.94
C HIS A 187 -2.84 6.59 1.74
N LEU A 188 -2.47 7.05 0.54
CA LEU A 188 -2.73 6.34 -0.73
C LEU A 188 -2.08 4.95 -0.71
N MET A 189 -0.84 4.86 -0.25
CA MET A 189 -0.13 3.59 -0.05
C MET A 189 -0.86 2.68 0.92
N SER A 190 -1.36 3.23 2.03
CA SER A 190 -2.06 2.44 3.06
C SER A 190 -3.41 1.94 2.56
N VAL A 191 -4.15 2.74 1.80
CA VAL A 191 -5.41 2.31 1.17
C VAL A 191 -5.16 1.19 0.18
N SER A 192 -4.17 1.35 -0.70
CA SER A 192 -3.80 0.31 -1.66
C SER A 192 -3.36 -1.00 -0.97
N ALA A 193 -2.53 -0.90 0.06
CA ALA A 193 -2.10 -2.07 0.84
C ALA A 193 -3.29 -2.77 1.50
N LEU A 194 -4.23 -2.03 2.11
CA LEU A 194 -5.44 -2.60 2.68
C LEU A 194 -6.30 -3.29 1.62
N VAL A 195 -6.46 -2.71 0.43
CA VAL A 195 -7.19 -3.37 -0.67
C VAL A 195 -6.57 -4.72 -0.99
N LEU A 196 -5.24 -4.79 -1.14
CA LEU A 196 -4.53 -6.03 -1.45
C LEU A 196 -4.63 -7.06 -0.32
N GLU A 197 -4.40 -6.64 0.93
CA GLU A 197 -4.48 -7.52 2.11
C GLU A 197 -5.88 -8.08 2.34
N HIS A 198 -6.90 -7.35 1.89
CA HIS A 198 -8.30 -7.75 1.99
C HIS A 198 -8.84 -8.43 0.72
N GLY A 199 -7.94 -8.88 -0.17
CA GLY A 199 -8.27 -9.75 -1.30
C GLY A 199 -8.71 -9.03 -2.57
N GLY A 200 -8.46 -7.72 -2.66
CA GLY A 200 -8.72 -6.95 -3.87
C GLY A 200 -7.77 -7.30 -5.03
N SER A 201 -8.21 -6.96 -6.25
CA SER A 201 -7.44 -7.09 -7.47
C SER A 201 -6.37 -6.00 -7.60
N GLU A 202 -5.45 -6.16 -8.56
CA GLU A 202 -4.50 -5.11 -8.93
C GLU A 202 -5.22 -3.82 -9.36
N ASP A 203 -6.31 -3.91 -10.14
CA ASP A 203 -7.08 -2.74 -10.57
C ASP A 203 -7.71 -2.00 -9.38
N GLN A 204 -8.22 -2.73 -8.38
CA GLN A 204 -8.73 -2.12 -7.15
C GLN A 204 -7.60 -1.48 -6.33
N ALA A 205 -6.41 -2.07 -6.31
CA ALA A 205 -5.25 -1.52 -5.60
C ALA A 205 -4.73 -0.26 -6.29
N ILE A 206 -4.64 -0.27 -7.62
CA ILE A 206 -4.37 0.92 -8.44
C ILE A 206 -5.43 1.99 -8.16
N ALA A 207 -6.71 1.64 -8.17
CA ALA A 207 -7.77 2.60 -7.83
C ALA A 207 -7.64 3.12 -6.39
N GLY A 208 -7.17 2.31 -5.44
CA GLY A 208 -6.83 2.73 -4.07
C GLY A 208 -5.72 3.77 -4.02
N LEU A 209 -4.68 3.64 -4.87
CA LEU A 209 -3.64 4.68 -5.01
C LEU A 209 -4.19 5.98 -5.59
N LEU A 210 -5.24 5.91 -6.41
CA LEU A 210 -5.72 7.01 -7.25
C LEU A 210 -7.07 7.60 -6.80
N HIS A 211 -7.68 7.06 -5.73
CA HIS A 211 -9.07 7.35 -5.37
C HIS A 211 -9.34 8.84 -5.10
N ASP A 212 -8.34 9.56 -4.59
CA ASP A 212 -8.43 10.99 -4.30
C ASP A 212 -7.91 11.89 -5.44
N ALA A 213 -7.28 11.32 -6.47
CA ALA A 213 -6.62 12.11 -7.52
C ALA A 213 -7.61 13.03 -8.26
N VAL A 214 -8.85 12.57 -8.47
CA VAL A 214 -9.90 13.39 -9.11
C VAL A 214 -10.43 14.46 -8.15
N GLU A 215 -10.61 14.14 -6.87
CA GLU A 215 -11.13 15.09 -5.88
C GLU A 215 -10.14 16.20 -5.52
N ASP A 216 -8.85 15.85 -5.44
CA ASP A 216 -7.77 16.75 -5.04
C ASP A 216 -7.08 17.42 -6.24
N ALA A 217 -7.56 17.14 -7.45
CA ALA A 217 -7.17 17.87 -8.65
C ALA A 217 -7.45 19.38 -8.50
N PRO A 218 -6.68 20.23 -9.21
CA PRO A 218 -7.04 21.64 -9.36
C PRO A 218 -8.51 21.81 -9.79
N ALA A 219 -9.15 22.88 -9.29
CA ALA A 219 -10.54 23.16 -9.62
C ALA A 219 -10.71 23.28 -11.15
N GLY A 220 -11.68 22.55 -11.71
CA GLY A 220 -11.90 22.50 -13.17
C GLY A 220 -11.20 21.36 -13.90
N THR A 221 -10.27 20.62 -13.27
CA THR A 221 -9.44 19.63 -13.97
C THR A 221 -9.73 18.17 -13.59
N GLY A 222 -10.74 17.91 -12.75
CA GLY A 222 -11.07 16.56 -12.29
C GLY A 222 -11.43 15.61 -13.44
N GLY A 223 -12.21 16.09 -14.42
CA GLY A 223 -12.57 15.31 -15.61
C GLY A 223 -11.35 14.93 -16.48
N GLU A 224 -10.37 15.83 -16.60
CA GLU A 224 -9.12 15.56 -17.33
C GLU A 224 -8.27 14.49 -16.61
N VAL A 225 -8.16 14.59 -15.28
CA VAL A 225 -7.48 13.59 -14.45
C VAL A 225 -8.15 12.23 -14.59
N LEU A 226 -9.49 12.18 -14.53
CA LEU A 226 -10.22 10.93 -14.70
C LEU A 226 -10.04 10.33 -16.11
N ALA A 227 -10.00 11.17 -17.14
CA ALA A 227 -9.71 10.74 -18.51
C ALA A 227 -8.28 10.21 -18.66
N GLU A 228 -7.29 10.84 -18.01
CA GLU A 228 -5.91 10.34 -17.97
C GLU A 228 -5.82 8.99 -17.27
N ILE A 229 -6.49 8.83 -16.12
CA ILE A 229 -6.55 7.56 -15.39
C ILE A 229 -7.13 6.46 -16.29
N ARG A 230 -8.22 6.75 -17.01
CA ARG A 230 -8.83 5.81 -17.95
C ARG A 230 -7.86 5.41 -19.06
N LEU A 231 -7.16 6.39 -19.65
CA LEU A 231 -6.20 6.14 -20.72
C LEU A 231 -5.01 5.27 -20.27
N ARG A 232 -4.48 5.53 -19.07
CA ARG A 232 -3.26 4.88 -18.57
C ARG A 232 -3.52 3.55 -17.89
N PHE A 233 -4.62 3.44 -17.16
CA PHE A 233 -4.88 2.33 -16.24
C PHE A 233 -6.16 1.56 -16.59
N GLY A 234 -6.94 2.00 -17.57
CA GLY A 234 -8.11 1.29 -18.08
C GLY A 234 -9.45 1.73 -17.46
N ASP A 235 -10.54 1.25 -18.07
CA ASP A 235 -11.91 1.61 -17.70
C ASP A 235 -12.27 1.18 -16.27
N ASP A 236 -11.90 -0.04 -15.87
CA ASP A 236 -12.23 -0.58 -14.55
C ASP A 236 -11.65 0.27 -13.42
N VAL A 237 -10.38 0.68 -13.53
CA VAL A 237 -9.71 1.57 -12.57
C VAL A 237 -10.42 2.93 -12.52
N ALA A 238 -10.67 3.54 -13.68
CA ALA A 238 -11.31 4.85 -13.75
C ALA A 238 -12.73 4.83 -13.16
N ASP A 239 -13.49 3.78 -13.42
CA ASP A 239 -14.84 3.62 -12.90
C ASP A 239 -14.86 3.40 -11.38
N ILE A 240 -13.88 2.67 -10.83
CA ILE A 240 -13.70 2.55 -9.38
C ILE A 240 -13.35 3.91 -8.76
N VAL A 241 -12.38 4.64 -9.33
CA VAL A 241 -11.97 5.96 -8.84
C VAL A 241 -13.16 6.92 -8.83
N ARG A 242 -13.88 7.02 -9.96
CA ARG A 242 -15.09 7.85 -10.06
C ARG A 242 -16.16 7.47 -9.04
N ALA A 243 -16.36 6.17 -8.79
CA ALA A 243 -17.33 5.71 -7.79
C ALA A 243 -16.88 6.01 -6.35
N CYS A 244 -15.58 6.14 -6.09
CA CYS A 244 -15.04 6.49 -4.77
C CYS A 244 -15.21 7.98 -4.44
N SER A 245 -15.24 8.84 -5.46
CA SER A 245 -15.35 10.29 -5.30
C SER A 245 -16.76 10.79 -4.95
N ASP A 246 -16.86 11.88 -4.20
CA ASP A 246 -18.13 12.55 -3.86
C ASP A 246 -18.37 13.87 -4.62
N GLY A 247 -19.65 14.12 -4.91
CA GLY A 247 -20.15 15.41 -5.43
C GLY A 247 -19.52 15.89 -6.74
N LEU A 248 -18.89 14.99 -7.52
CA LEU A 248 -18.39 15.29 -8.85
C LEU A 248 -19.56 15.46 -9.83
N ASP A 249 -19.54 16.55 -10.59
CA ASP A 249 -20.34 16.66 -11.81
C ASP A 249 -19.69 15.89 -12.97
N ALA A 250 -20.29 15.97 -14.17
CA ALA A 250 -19.78 15.29 -15.37
C ALA A 250 -18.37 15.73 -15.77
N ASP A 251 -17.97 16.94 -15.36
CA ASP A 251 -16.66 17.54 -15.63
C ASP A 251 -15.67 17.32 -14.47
N GLY A 252 -16.06 16.57 -13.44
CA GLY A 252 -15.22 16.25 -12.28
C GLY A 252 -15.09 17.39 -11.27
N ASN A 253 -16.04 18.33 -11.23
CA ASN A 253 -16.04 19.43 -10.26
C ASN A 253 -16.90 19.12 -9.03
N ARG A 254 -16.41 19.49 -7.84
CA ARG A 254 -17.16 19.38 -6.58
C ARG A 254 -17.99 20.63 -6.31
N SER A 255 -19.25 20.44 -5.92
CA SER A 255 -20.14 21.53 -5.48
C SER A 255 -20.91 21.19 -4.20
N GLY A 256 -21.47 22.21 -3.54
CA GLY A 256 -22.27 22.07 -2.31
C GLY A 256 -21.45 22.02 -1.02
N THR A 257 -22.16 21.99 0.11
CA THR A 257 -21.60 21.83 1.46
C THR A 257 -21.08 20.42 1.69
N TRP A 258 -20.26 20.24 2.74
CA TRP A 258 -19.79 18.90 3.12
C TRP A 258 -20.96 17.94 3.39
N ARG A 259 -21.99 18.41 4.09
CA ARG A 259 -23.16 17.60 4.46
C ARG A 259 -23.93 17.15 3.21
N GLU A 260 -24.23 18.06 2.29
CA GLU A 260 -24.96 17.75 1.05
C GLU A 260 -24.22 16.70 0.21
N ARG A 261 -22.89 16.82 0.05
CA ARG A 261 -22.10 15.83 -0.68
C ARG A 261 -22.09 14.47 0.00
N LYS A 262 -21.91 14.43 1.33
CA LYS A 262 -21.87 13.17 2.08
C LYS A 262 -23.24 12.49 2.18
N GLU A 263 -24.34 13.23 2.21
CA GLU A 263 -25.70 12.66 2.16
C GLU A 263 -25.98 11.98 0.82
N ALA A 264 -25.67 12.64 -0.29
CA ALA A 264 -25.76 12.04 -1.62
C ALA A 264 -24.89 10.79 -1.72
N TYR A 265 -23.63 10.87 -1.27
CA TYR A 265 -22.69 9.75 -1.26
C TYR A 265 -23.21 8.57 -0.45
N VAL A 266 -23.68 8.81 0.80
CA VAL A 266 -24.24 7.77 1.68
C VAL A 266 -25.48 7.12 1.06
N SER A 267 -26.34 7.91 0.41
CA SER A 267 -27.54 7.36 -0.25
C SER A 267 -27.19 6.40 -1.40
N GLY A 268 -26.10 6.68 -2.12
CA GLY A 268 -25.63 5.85 -3.24
C GLY A 268 -24.85 4.60 -2.82
N LEU A 269 -24.53 4.42 -1.53
CA LEU A 269 -23.76 3.26 -1.06
C LEU A 269 -24.50 1.93 -1.26
N GLY A 270 -25.83 1.93 -1.34
CA GLY A 270 -26.62 0.74 -1.63
C GLY A 270 -26.35 0.16 -3.03
N ASP A 271 -26.06 1.03 -4.00
CA ASP A 271 -25.91 0.66 -5.41
C ASP A 271 -24.46 0.70 -5.90
N LYS A 272 -23.53 1.21 -5.08
CA LYS A 272 -22.10 1.30 -5.41
C LYS A 272 -21.54 -0.06 -5.89
N PRO A 273 -20.76 -0.15 -6.98
CA PRO A 273 -20.12 -1.41 -7.37
C PRO A 273 -19.30 -2.01 -6.21
N LEU A 274 -19.35 -3.34 -6.03
CA LEU A 274 -18.67 -4.00 -4.91
C LEU A 274 -17.17 -3.74 -4.93
N ASP A 275 -16.57 -3.65 -6.13
CA ASP A 275 -15.15 -3.39 -6.29
C ASP A 275 -14.75 -2.02 -5.73
N ALA A 276 -15.58 -1.00 -5.95
CA ALA A 276 -15.40 0.33 -5.38
C ALA A 276 -15.79 0.42 -3.90
N LEU A 277 -16.69 -0.46 -3.44
CA LEU A 277 -17.06 -0.54 -2.03
C LEU A 277 -15.89 -1.07 -1.19
N LEU A 278 -15.10 -2.02 -1.70
CA LEU A 278 -13.85 -2.48 -1.05
C LEU A 278 -12.87 -1.32 -0.88
N VAL A 279 -12.63 -0.53 -1.93
CA VAL A 279 -11.73 0.63 -1.88
C VAL A 279 -12.26 1.69 -0.91
N THR A 280 -13.57 1.98 -0.94
CA THR A 280 -14.23 2.87 0.02
C THR A 280 -14.01 2.39 1.46
N ALA A 281 -14.13 1.08 1.71
CA ALA A 281 -13.93 0.51 3.04
C ALA A 281 -12.46 0.59 3.49
N ALA A 282 -11.50 0.36 2.59
CA ALA A 282 -10.07 0.52 2.87
C ALA A 282 -9.70 1.97 3.21
N ASP A 283 -10.18 2.93 2.42
CA ASP A 283 -10.06 4.36 2.69
C ASP A 283 -10.58 4.71 4.10
N LYS A 284 -11.83 4.36 4.40
CA LYS A 284 -12.42 4.68 5.71
C LYS A 284 -11.78 3.91 6.85
N THR A 285 -11.25 2.72 6.62
CA THR A 285 -10.49 1.99 7.65
C THR A 285 -9.24 2.76 8.03
N HIS A 286 -8.38 3.11 7.05
CA HIS A 286 -7.16 3.84 7.33
C HIS A 286 -7.44 5.23 7.94
N ASN A 287 -8.34 6.00 7.33
CA ASN A 287 -8.66 7.33 7.82
C ASN A 287 -9.29 7.29 9.23
N GLY A 288 -10.20 6.34 9.51
CA GLY A 288 -10.80 6.18 10.83
C GLY A 288 -9.76 5.88 11.92
N LEU A 289 -8.82 4.97 11.64
CA LEU A 289 -7.73 4.65 12.56
C LEU A 289 -6.81 5.85 12.84
N CYS A 290 -6.42 6.59 11.80
CA CYS A 290 -5.60 7.80 11.98
C CYS A 290 -6.33 8.85 12.83
N ILE A 291 -7.61 9.11 12.55
CA ILE A 291 -8.39 10.10 13.29
C ILE A 291 -8.54 9.67 14.75
N ALA A 292 -8.87 8.41 15.01
CA ALA A 292 -8.96 7.90 16.36
C ALA A 292 -7.63 8.04 17.12
N ALA A 293 -6.50 7.72 16.48
CA ALA A 293 -5.17 7.86 17.06
C ALA A 293 -4.83 9.33 17.36
N ASP A 294 -5.12 10.25 16.43
CA ASP A 294 -4.84 11.67 16.60
C ASP A 294 -5.72 12.32 17.67
N VAL A 295 -7.01 11.95 17.77
CA VAL A 295 -7.88 12.41 18.86
C VAL A 295 -7.37 11.91 20.21
N ARG A 296 -6.91 10.65 20.31
CA ARG A 296 -6.31 10.13 21.56
C ARG A 296 -5.00 10.84 21.91
N ARG A 297 -4.22 11.26 20.91
CA ARG A 297 -2.92 11.91 21.09
C ARG A 297 -3.02 13.40 21.43
N TYR A 298 -3.88 14.12 20.72
CA TYR A 298 -4.00 15.59 20.79
C TYR A 298 -5.26 16.07 21.51
N GLY A 299 -6.13 15.14 21.92
CA GLY A 299 -7.37 15.41 22.62
C GLY A 299 -8.48 15.96 21.70
N GLN A 300 -9.57 16.38 22.32
CA GLN A 300 -10.79 16.83 21.63
C GLN A 300 -10.58 18.10 20.78
N ALA A 301 -9.49 18.84 20.98
CA ALA A 301 -9.14 19.97 20.13
C ALA A 301 -8.85 19.55 18.68
N PHE A 302 -8.44 18.30 18.44
CA PHE A 302 -8.15 17.81 17.08
C PHE A 302 -9.37 17.89 16.14
N TRP A 303 -10.59 17.83 16.67
CA TRP A 303 -11.81 17.98 15.87
C TRP A 303 -11.90 19.32 15.14
N SER A 304 -11.28 20.39 15.66
CA SER A 304 -11.26 21.70 15.01
C SER A 304 -10.44 21.72 13.72
N THR A 305 -9.69 20.67 13.43
CA THR A 305 -9.00 20.53 12.14
C THR A 305 -9.95 20.14 11.02
N PHE A 306 -11.18 19.65 11.30
CA PHE A 306 -12.14 19.21 10.28
C PHE A 306 -13.10 20.33 9.87
N ASN A 307 -13.62 20.24 8.64
CA ASN A 307 -14.68 21.14 8.16
C ASN A 307 -16.06 20.66 8.61
N ALA A 308 -16.18 19.37 8.94
CA ALA A 308 -17.38 18.75 9.50
C ALA A 308 -17.29 18.74 11.02
N SER A 309 -18.45 18.82 11.68
CA SER A 309 -18.55 18.55 13.11
C SER A 309 -18.20 17.09 13.44
N ARG A 310 -17.89 16.83 14.71
CA ARG A 310 -17.64 15.47 15.22
C ARG A 310 -18.85 14.57 14.95
N GLU A 311 -20.06 15.06 15.21
CA GLU A 311 -21.31 14.33 15.04
C GLU A 311 -21.56 13.99 13.57
N GLU A 312 -21.28 14.92 12.67
CA GLU A 312 -21.34 14.69 11.22
C GLU A 312 -20.34 13.63 10.76
N LEU A 313 -19.09 13.69 11.25
CA LEU A 313 -18.09 12.70 10.89
C LEU A 313 -18.45 11.30 11.41
N LEU A 314 -18.89 11.19 12.66
CA LEU A 314 -19.35 9.92 13.24
C LEU A 314 -20.54 9.35 12.49
N TRP A 315 -21.51 10.18 12.10
CA TRP A 315 -22.64 9.78 11.26
C TRP A 315 -22.15 9.22 9.92
N TYR A 316 -21.21 9.90 9.26
CA TYR A 316 -20.70 9.48 7.96
C TYR A 316 -20.00 8.13 8.05
N TYR A 317 -19.06 7.97 8.99
CA TYR A 317 -18.33 6.71 9.18
C TYR A 317 -19.26 5.55 9.57
N THR A 318 -20.21 5.80 10.46
CA THR A 318 -21.23 4.80 10.85
C THR A 318 -22.11 4.40 9.65
N SER A 319 -22.44 5.35 8.78
CA SER A 319 -23.27 5.07 7.59
C SER A 319 -22.50 4.23 6.57
N VAL A 320 -21.21 4.50 6.38
CA VAL A 320 -20.34 3.70 5.51
C VAL A 320 -20.14 2.30 6.09
N GLU A 321 -19.83 2.19 7.39
CA GLU A 321 -19.71 0.90 8.10
C GLU A 321 -20.93 0.02 7.86
N ARG A 322 -22.13 0.58 8.08
CA ARG A 322 -23.38 -0.17 7.90
C ARG A 322 -23.54 -0.70 6.48
N ALA A 323 -23.31 0.15 5.47
CA ALA A 323 -23.42 -0.27 4.08
C ALA A 323 -22.38 -1.34 3.71
N VAL A 324 -21.15 -1.21 4.20
CA VAL A 324 -20.08 -2.19 3.96
C VAL A 324 -20.40 -3.52 4.64
N VAL A 325 -20.84 -3.52 5.89
CA VAL A 325 -21.22 -4.75 6.63
C VAL A 325 -22.39 -5.46 5.96
N GLU A 326 -23.37 -4.71 5.44
CA GLU A 326 -24.53 -5.26 4.74
C GLU A 326 -24.16 -5.89 3.39
N ARG A 327 -23.28 -5.22 2.62
CA ARG A 327 -23.00 -5.59 1.22
C ARG A 327 -21.75 -6.43 1.02
N LEU A 328 -20.83 -6.42 1.99
CA LEU A 328 -19.64 -7.27 2.05
C LEU A 328 -19.65 -8.09 3.36
N PRO A 329 -20.72 -8.86 3.63
CA PRO A 329 -20.85 -9.58 4.89
C PRO A 329 -19.73 -10.61 5.05
N ASP A 330 -19.30 -10.82 6.30
CA ASP A 330 -18.24 -11.76 6.67
C ASP A 330 -16.86 -11.49 6.03
N SER A 331 -16.69 -10.39 5.29
CA SER A 331 -15.41 -9.98 4.73
C SER A 331 -14.45 -9.46 5.80
N SER A 332 -13.14 -9.69 5.60
CA SER A 332 -12.11 -9.19 6.51
C SER A 332 -12.05 -7.66 6.53
N ILE A 333 -12.37 -6.99 5.41
CA ILE A 333 -12.42 -5.53 5.34
C ILE A 333 -13.60 -4.95 6.13
N ALA A 334 -14.77 -5.58 6.11
CA ALA A 334 -15.91 -5.13 6.91
C ALA A 334 -15.57 -5.20 8.40
N ALA A 335 -14.88 -6.27 8.84
CA ALA A 335 -14.40 -6.40 10.20
C ALA A 335 -13.32 -5.36 10.56
N ALA A 336 -12.44 -5.02 9.61
CA ALA A 336 -11.42 -3.98 9.80
C ALA A 336 -12.04 -2.59 9.94
N LEU A 337 -12.99 -2.24 9.06
CA LEU A 337 -13.72 -0.98 9.12
C LEU A 337 -14.53 -0.86 10.41
N GLN A 338 -15.20 -1.93 10.84
CA GLN A 338 -15.94 -1.94 12.10
C GLN A 338 -15.04 -1.60 13.29
N ARG A 339 -13.85 -2.22 13.38
CA ARG A 339 -12.86 -1.87 14.42
C ARG A 339 -12.43 -0.42 14.35
N ALA A 340 -12.16 0.10 13.15
CA ALA A 340 -11.77 1.50 12.96
C ALA A 340 -12.88 2.48 13.40
N VAL A 341 -14.15 2.15 13.12
CA VAL A 341 -15.30 2.98 13.52
C VAL A 341 -15.57 2.88 15.02
N ASP A 342 -15.42 1.71 15.63
CA ASP A 342 -15.51 1.55 17.08
C ASP A 342 -14.40 2.35 17.80
N ASP A 343 -13.19 2.31 17.27
CA ASP A 343 -12.07 3.11 17.77
C ASP A 343 -12.34 4.61 17.66
N LEU A 344 -12.86 5.05 16.53
CA LEU A 344 -13.23 6.45 16.29
C LEU A 344 -14.33 6.90 17.25
N ARG A 345 -15.38 6.10 17.44
CA ARG A 345 -16.47 6.37 18.41
C ARG A 345 -15.95 6.42 19.84
N SER A 346 -15.02 5.53 20.19
CA SER A 346 -14.40 5.50 21.53
C SER A 346 -13.51 6.72 21.80
N ALA A 347 -12.91 7.31 20.76
CA ALA A 347 -12.06 8.48 20.90
C ALA A 347 -12.85 9.81 20.94
N ALA A 348 -14.03 9.83 20.33
CA ALA A 348 -14.90 11.00 20.19
C ALA A 348 -15.62 11.42 21.48
#